data_AF-A0A1B1U7A5-F1
#
_entry.id   AF-A0A1B1U7A5-F1
#
_cell.length_a   1.000
_cell.length_b   1.000
_cell.length_c   1.000
_cell.angle_alpha   90.00
_cell.angle_beta   90.00
_cell.angle_gamma   90.00
#
_symmetry.space_group_name_H-M   'P 1'
#
loop_
_entity.id
_entity.type
_entity.pdbx_description
1 polymer ?
#
loop_
_entity_poly.entity_id
_entity_poly.type
_entity_poly.pdbx_seq_one_letter_code
_entity_poly.pdbx_strand_id
1 'polypeptide(L)'
;MREFLIEFNEVSKDDKIKISPVGEKVVGRDGRVFAINAEEVIKATKKGGVDLMLDVDHCGGEAVGWFALNSLEAKDDGIYAKLELTPKGEELVKNKAYRYLSPAYLTEYQGEAMVVKGIHSVGLVNHPNLLKKSLNSKEEGEGMQKENEKLKQENKELKAEIEQLKQENEKLLSSVKELEKEKEAIIKEYESKLTSTKVKNALMGNRMLKKREEEASKLSGEALESFLSMCAYEAKEVLKGSDLADLQKNSTQSTDKEKIAQSLGLENLD
;
A
#
# COMPACT_ATOMS: atom_id res chain seq x y z
N MET A 1 10.19 -8.01 -29.92
CA MET A 1 9.05 -8.60 -29.19
C MET A 1 8.00 -9.12 -30.20
N ARG A 2 8.36 -10.12 -31.01
CA ARG A 2 7.53 -10.63 -32.13
C ARG A 2 7.56 -12.17 -32.20
N GLU A 3 7.69 -12.85 -31.06
CA GLU A 3 7.94 -14.30 -31.00
C GLU A 3 6.75 -15.14 -30.50
N PHE A 4 5.55 -14.55 -30.37
CA PHE A 4 4.58 -15.08 -29.39
C PHE A 4 3.28 -15.71 -29.92
N LEU A 5 3.02 -15.89 -31.23
CA LEU A 5 1.67 -16.32 -31.67
C LEU A 5 1.60 -17.40 -32.79
N ILE A 6 0.81 -18.44 -32.52
CA ILE A 6 -0.08 -19.23 -33.42
C ILE A 6 -0.81 -18.43 -34.48
N GLU A 7 -0.17 -17.60 -35.31
CA GLU A 7 -0.90 -17.00 -36.42
C GLU A 7 -1.16 -18.05 -37.50
N PHE A 8 -2.38 -18.56 -37.53
CA PHE A 8 -2.83 -19.46 -38.60
C PHE A 8 -2.63 -18.83 -40.00
N ASN A 9 -2.74 -17.50 -40.09
CA ASN A 9 -2.58 -16.74 -41.33
C ASN A 9 -1.18 -16.75 -41.95
N GLU A 10 -0.20 -17.36 -41.30
CA GLU A 10 1.20 -17.39 -41.76
C GLU A 10 1.65 -18.80 -42.17
N VAL A 11 0.77 -19.81 -42.10
CA VAL A 11 1.15 -21.21 -42.38
C VAL A 11 0.87 -21.57 -43.83
N SER A 12 1.89 -22.10 -44.52
CA SER A 12 1.78 -22.57 -45.91
C SER A 12 0.79 -23.74 -46.00
N LYS A 13 0.09 -23.87 -47.15
CA LYS A 13 -0.96 -24.88 -47.38
C LYS A 13 -0.44 -26.34 -47.32
N ASP A 14 0.87 -26.54 -47.38
CA ASP A 14 1.53 -27.86 -47.41
C ASP A 14 2.28 -28.24 -46.13
N ASP A 15 2.43 -27.30 -45.17
CA ASP A 15 3.12 -27.58 -43.92
C ASP A 15 2.16 -28.09 -42.83
N LYS A 16 2.60 -29.13 -42.10
CA LYS A 16 1.88 -29.56 -40.89
C LYS A 16 1.87 -28.43 -39.88
N ILE A 17 0.73 -28.21 -39.26
CA ILE A 17 0.51 -27.13 -38.31
C ILE A 17 0.45 -27.68 -36.89
N LYS A 18 0.96 -26.92 -35.92
CA LYS A 18 0.95 -27.31 -34.51
C LYS A 18 -0.47 -27.22 -33.96
N ILE A 19 -1.00 -28.34 -33.46
CA ILE A 19 -2.37 -28.43 -32.92
C ILE A 19 -2.38 -28.59 -31.39
N SER A 20 -1.25 -28.94 -30.78
CA SER A 20 -1.14 -29.15 -29.34
C SER A 20 0.31 -28.96 -28.87
N PRO A 21 0.55 -28.27 -27.73
CA PRO A 21 1.86 -28.28 -27.08
C PRO A 21 2.11 -29.62 -26.38
N VAL A 22 3.36 -29.89 -26.02
CA VAL A 22 3.77 -31.08 -25.23
C VAL A 22 4.50 -30.66 -23.95
N GLY A 23 4.51 -31.54 -22.94
CA GLY A 23 5.22 -31.32 -21.68
C GLY A 23 4.53 -31.93 -20.46
N GLU A 24 5.28 -32.11 -19.37
CA GLU A 24 4.77 -32.70 -18.12
C GLU A 24 3.85 -31.75 -17.34
N LYS A 25 4.02 -30.44 -17.52
CA LYS A 25 3.26 -29.40 -16.83
C LYS A 25 2.90 -28.25 -17.77
N VAL A 26 1.92 -28.48 -18.64
CA VAL A 26 1.36 -27.45 -19.51
C VAL A 26 0.20 -26.77 -18.80
N VAL A 27 0.33 -25.48 -18.49
CA VAL A 27 -0.71 -24.73 -17.76
C VAL A 27 -1.60 -23.97 -18.75
N GLY A 28 -2.91 -24.21 -18.67
CA GLY A 28 -3.91 -23.46 -19.43
C GLY A 28 -4.16 -22.07 -18.85
N ARG A 29 -4.72 -21.17 -19.65
CA ARG A 29 -5.14 -19.83 -19.20
C ARG A 29 -6.22 -19.89 -18.13
N ASP A 30 -6.95 -20.99 -18.07
CA ASP A 30 -7.93 -21.30 -17.02
C ASP A 30 -7.32 -21.87 -15.73
N GLY A 31 -5.99 -22.01 -15.66
CA GLY A 31 -5.27 -22.52 -14.50
C GLY A 31 -5.19 -24.05 -14.40
N ARG A 32 -5.83 -24.80 -15.31
CA ARG A 32 -5.69 -26.26 -15.35
C ARG A 32 -4.29 -26.66 -15.78
N VAL A 33 -3.81 -27.76 -15.21
CA VAL A 33 -2.48 -28.33 -15.52
C VAL A 33 -2.67 -29.61 -16.32
N PHE A 34 -1.99 -29.69 -17.47
CA PHE A 34 -2.03 -30.83 -18.38
C PHE A 34 -0.66 -31.50 -18.47
N ALA A 35 -0.62 -32.82 -18.38
CA ALA A 35 0.53 -33.63 -18.73
C ALA A 35 0.31 -34.22 -20.13
N ILE A 36 1.18 -33.87 -21.08
CA ILE A 36 0.99 -34.14 -22.51
C ILE A 36 2.24 -34.82 -23.08
N ASN A 37 2.19 -36.15 -23.17
CA ASN A 37 3.21 -36.95 -23.86
C ASN A 37 2.81 -37.11 -25.34
N ALA A 38 3.60 -36.58 -26.27
CA ALA A 38 3.27 -36.54 -27.68
C ALA A 38 2.96 -37.94 -28.27
N GLU A 39 3.84 -38.90 -28.03
CA GLU A 39 3.75 -40.25 -28.60
C GLU A 39 2.53 -41.01 -28.06
N GLU A 40 2.30 -40.94 -26.74
CA GLU A 40 1.15 -41.58 -26.12
C GLU A 40 -0.17 -40.97 -26.61
N VAL A 41 -0.23 -39.63 -26.66
CA VAL A 41 -1.41 -38.91 -27.12
C VAL A 41 -1.70 -39.19 -28.59
N ILE A 42 -0.69 -39.19 -29.47
CA ILE A 42 -0.86 -39.52 -30.90
C ILE A 42 -1.32 -40.96 -31.04
N LYS A 43 -0.68 -41.91 -30.36
CA LYS A 43 -1.03 -43.34 -30.42
C LYS A 43 -2.48 -43.56 -30.01
N ALA A 44 -2.92 -42.93 -28.91
CA ALA A 44 -4.27 -43.07 -28.42
C ALA A 44 -5.30 -42.34 -29.29
N THR A 45 -4.98 -41.15 -29.81
CA THR A 45 -5.82 -40.42 -30.77
C THR A 45 -6.04 -41.26 -32.04
N LYS A 46 -4.98 -41.89 -32.57
CA LYS A 46 -5.07 -42.78 -33.74
C LYS A 46 -5.97 -44.00 -33.52
N LYS A 47 -6.15 -44.48 -32.28
CA LYS A 47 -7.10 -45.57 -31.97
C LYS A 47 -8.56 -45.15 -32.15
N GLY A 48 -8.87 -43.86 -32.12
CA GLY A 48 -10.20 -43.35 -32.41
C GLY A 48 -10.65 -43.58 -33.85
N GLY A 49 -9.70 -43.76 -34.79
CA GLY A 49 -9.97 -44.20 -36.16
C GLY A 49 -10.64 -43.17 -37.06
N VAL A 50 -10.84 -41.93 -36.59
CA VAL A 50 -11.46 -40.83 -37.34
C VAL A 50 -10.56 -39.61 -37.35
N ASP A 51 -10.62 -38.83 -38.44
CA ASP A 51 -9.92 -37.55 -38.54
C ASP A 51 -10.42 -36.55 -37.48
N LEU A 52 -9.55 -35.63 -37.07
CA LEU A 52 -9.92 -34.65 -36.05
C LEU A 52 -10.64 -33.48 -36.70
N MET A 53 -11.83 -33.18 -36.23
CA MET A 53 -12.60 -32.02 -36.65
C MET A 53 -11.94 -30.72 -36.17
N LEU A 54 -11.86 -29.73 -37.07
CA LEU A 54 -11.72 -28.33 -36.73
C LEU A 54 -13.11 -27.70 -36.64
N ASP A 55 -13.59 -27.38 -35.44
CA ASP A 55 -14.88 -26.70 -35.23
C ASP A 55 -14.70 -25.23 -34.86
N VAL A 56 -15.79 -24.47 -34.85
CA VAL A 56 -15.79 -23.07 -34.39
C VAL A 56 -16.13 -23.05 -32.90
N ASP A 57 -15.30 -22.38 -32.09
CA ASP A 57 -15.54 -22.14 -30.67
C ASP A 57 -15.93 -23.39 -29.85
N HIS A 58 -15.40 -24.57 -30.21
CA HIS A 58 -15.67 -25.84 -29.52
C HIS A 58 -17.16 -26.22 -29.44
N CYS A 59 -17.95 -25.77 -30.41
CA CYS A 59 -19.39 -26.05 -30.43
C CYS A 59 -19.73 -27.50 -30.82
N GLY A 60 -18.77 -28.29 -31.31
CA GLY A 60 -19.00 -29.69 -31.73
C GLY A 60 -19.98 -29.83 -32.90
N GLY A 61 -20.23 -28.74 -33.63
CA GLY A 61 -21.19 -28.65 -34.73
C GLY A 61 -20.55 -28.84 -36.09
N GLU A 62 -20.78 -27.90 -37.00
CA GLU A 62 -20.23 -27.93 -38.36
C GLU A 62 -18.70 -27.84 -38.37
N ALA A 63 -18.05 -28.77 -39.07
CA ALA A 63 -16.61 -28.75 -39.30
C ALA A 63 -16.24 -27.65 -40.30
N VAL A 64 -15.28 -26.80 -39.92
CA VAL A 64 -14.65 -25.80 -40.81
C VAL A 64 -13.29 -26.27 -41.33
N GLY A 65 -12.86 -27.46 -40.93
CA GLY A 65 -11.71 -28.15 -41.47
C GLY A 65 -11.51 -29.51 -40.82
N TRP A 66 -10.52 -30.24 -41.31
CA TRP A 66 -10.18 -31.60 -40.87
C TRP A 66 -8.67 -31.77 -40.79
N PHE A 67 -8.23 -32.36 -39.68
CA PHE A 67 -6.84 -32.80 -39.53
C PHE A 67 -6.74 -34.29 -39.82
N ALA A 68 -5.97 -34.64 -40.84
CA ALA A 68 -5.78 -36.03 -41.23
C ALA A 68 -5.09 -36.83 -40.11
N LEU A 69 -5.74 -37.87 -39.60
CA LEU A 69 -5.29 -38.66 -38.46
C LEU A 69 -3.91 -39.28 -38.69
N ASN A 70 -3.65 -39.74 -39.92
CA ASN A 70 -2.38 -40.33 -40.32
C ASN A 70 -1.24 -39.32 -40.45
N SER A 71 -1.55 -38.02 -40.46
CA SER A 71 -0.55 -36.96 -40.53
C SER A 71 0.01 -36.53 -39.18
N LEU A 72 -0.61 -36.98 -38.07
CA LEU A 72 -0.16 -36.67 -36.71
C LEU A 72 1.31 -37.05 -36.51
N GLU A 73 2.08 -36.07 -36.08
CA GLU A 73 3.53 -36.14 -35.88
C GLU A 73 3.91 -35.48 -34.55
N ALA A 74 4.73 -36.17 -33.77
CA ALA A 74 5.39 -35.60 -32.61
C ALA A 74 6.63 -34.83 -33.06
N LYS A 75 6.78 -33.61 -32.57
CA LYS A 75 8.00 -32.82 -32.64
C LYS A 75 8.39 -32.39 -31.23
N ASP A 76 9.62 -31.91 -31.10
CA ASP A 76 10.18 -31.45 -29.82
C ASP A 76 9.26 -30.49 -29.08
N ASP A 77 8.55 -29.62 -29.80
CA ASP A 77 7.70 -28.59 -29.22
C ASP A 77 6.19 -28.92 -29.32
N GLY A 78 5.77 -30.02 -29.94
CA GLY A 78 4.34 -30.30 -29.96
C GLY A 78 3.87 -31.39 -30.89
N ILE A 79 2.56 -31.51 -30.97
CA ILE A 79 1.89 -32.38 -31.94
C ILE A 79 1.46 -31.54 -33.14
N TYR A 80 1.80 -32.04 -34.32
CA TYR A 80 1.58 -31.41 -35.61
C TYR A 80 0.69 -32.27 -36.50
N ALA A 81 -0.15 -31.66 -37.32
CA ALA A 81 -1.00 -32.35 -38.28
C ALA A 81 -1.21 -31.53 -39.56
N LYS A 82 -1.48 -32.21 -40.69
CA LYS A 82 -1.96 -31.58 -41.92
C LYS A 82 -3.41 -31.17 -41.75
N LEU A 83 -3.75 -29.96 -42.17
CA LEU A 83 -5.10 -29.43 -42.12
C LEU A 83 -5.64 -29.22 -43.52
N GLU A 84 -6.87 -29.68 -43.75
CA GLU A 84 -7.68 -29.33 -44.90
C GLU A 84 -8.86 -28.45 -44.44
N LEU A 85 -8.93 -27.22 -44.92
CA LEU A 85 -10.03 -26.32 -44.61
C LEU A 85 -11.21 -26.55 -45.56
N THR A 86 -12.43 -26.42 -45.04
CA THR A 86 -13.62 -26.26 -45.89
C THR A 86 -13.67 -24.84 -46.46
N PRO A 87 -14.48 -24.55 -47.49
CA PRO A 87 -14.65 -23.18 -47.99
C PRO A 87 -15.02 -22.17 -46.90
N LYS A 88 -15.86 -22.58 -45.93
CA LYS A 88 -16.22 -21.77 -44.76
C LYS A 88 -15.02 -21.53 -43.83
N GLY A 89 -14.20 -22.55 -43.57
CA GLY A 89 -12.98 -22.37 -42.78
C GLY A 89 -11.96 -21.46 -43.45
N GLU A 90 -11.78 -21.59 -44.77
CA GLU A 90 -10.93 -20.68 -45.54
C GLU A 90 -11.41 -19.22 -45.41
N GLU A 91 -12.71 -18.98 -45.49
CA GLU A 91 -13.30 -17.64 -45.30
C GLU A 91 -13.04 -17.08 -43.89
N LEU A 92 -13.33 -17.86 -42.85
CA LEU A 92 -13.18 -17.44 -41.45
C LEU A 92 -11.74 -17.04 -41.12
N VAL A 93 -10.78 -17.81 -41.62
CA VAL A 93 -9.35 -17.55 -41.47
C VAL A 93 -8.94 -16.33 -42.29
N LYS A 94 -9.25 -16.32 -43.59
CA LYS A 94 -8.82 -15.25 -44.52
C LYS A 94 -9.32 -13.88 -44.08
N ASN A 95 -10.55 -13.81 -43.59
CA ASN A 95 -11.15 -12.58 -43.07
C ASN A 95 -10.71 -12.23 -41.64
N LYS A 96 -9.86 -13.06 -41.03
CA LYS A 96 -9.40 -12.94 -39.63
C LYS A 96 -10.55 -12.89 -38.63
N ALA A 97 -11.68 -13.52 -38.94
CA ALA A 97 -12.78 -13.70 -38.01
C ALA A 97 -12.34 -14.59 -36.83
N TYR A 98 -11.42 -15.53 -37.11
CA TYR A 98 -10.75 -16.37 -36.13
C TYR A 98 -9.25 -16.46 -36.42
N ARG A 99 -8.45 -16.73 -35.38
CA ARG A 99 -6.97 -16.67 -35.50
C ARG A 99 -6.21 -17.87 -34.91
N TYR A 100 -6.76 -18.55 -33.90
CA TYR A 100 -6.01 -19.51 -33.11
C TYR A 100 -6.62 -20.90 -33.13
N LEU A 101 -5.78 -21.90 -32.91
CA LEU A 101 -6.19 -23.28 -32.66
C LEU A 101 -6.15 -23.55 -31.16
N SER A 102 -7.13 -24.29 -30.66
CA SER A 102 -7.17 -24.74 -29.26
C SER A 102 -7.58 -26.21 -29.24
N PRO A 103 -6.74 -27.13 -28.75
CA PRO A 103 -7.11 -28.54 -28.67
C PRO A 103 -8.15 -28.79 -27.56
N ALA A 104 -9.07 -29.71 -27.81
CA ALA A 104 -9.94 -30.32 -26.82
C ALA A 104 -9.42 -31.73 -26.52
N TYR A 105 -9.15 -32.02 -25.25
CA TYR A 105 -8.51 -33.26 -24.84
C TYR A 105 -9.48 -34.25 -24.22
N LEU A 106 -9.17 -35.53 -24.42
CA LEU A 106 -9.61 -36.60 -23.53
C LEU A 106 -8.59 -36.69 -22.39
N THR A 107 -9.05 -36.61 -21.15
CA THR A 107 -8.16 -36.51 -19.99
C THR A 107 -8.57 -37.43 -18.85
N GLU A 108 -7.59 -37.84 -18.06
CA GLU A 108 -7.78 -38.53 -16.78
C GLU A 108 -7.07 -37.74 -15.68
N TYR A 109 -7.70 -37.61 -14.51
CA TYR A 109 -7.07 -36.95 -13.38
C TYR A 109 -6.01 -37.84 -12.74
N GLN A 110 -4.83 -37.29 -12.52
CA GLN A 110 -3.76 -37.91 -11.75
C GLN A 110 -3.22 -36.89 -10.75
N GLY A 111 -3.77 -36.92 -9.53
CA GLY A 111 -3.53 -35.87 -8.54
C GLY A 111 -4.08 -34.53 -9.00
N GLU A 112 -3.25 -33.50 -8.99
CA GLU A 112 -3.62 -32.13 -9.40
C GLU A 112 -3.51 -31.89 -10.92
N ALA A 113 -2.94 -32.86 -11.67
CA ALA A 113 -2.75 -32.74 -13.12
C ALA A 113 -3.76 -33.58 -13.91
N MET A 114 -4.10 -33.10 -15.10
CA MET A 114 -4.90 -33.81 -16.08
C MET A 114 -3.97 -34.48 -17.10
N VAL A 115 -3.86 -35.81 -17.05
CA VAL A 115 -3.08 -36.56 -18.03
C VAL A 115 -3.88 -36.65 -19.32
N VAL A 116 -3.31 -36.11 -20.41
CA VAL A 116 -3.95 -36.14 -21.72
C VAL A 116 -3.81 -37.54 -22.33
N LYS A 117 -4.94 -38.14 -22.66
CA LYS A 117 -5.05 -39.48 -23.25
C LYS A 117 -5.37 -39.45 -24.74
N GLY A 118 -5.62 -38.27 -25.31
CA GLY A 118 -5.94 -38.13 -26.73
C GLY A 118 -6.47 -36.73 -27.04
N ILE A 119 -6.51 -36.40 -28.32
CA ILE A 119 -7.17 -35.20 -28.84
C ILE A 119 -8.55 -35.61 -29.35
N HIS A 120 -9.60 -34.97 -28.84
CA HIS A 120 -10.97 -35.20 -29.28
C HIS A 120 -11.30 -34.37 -30.53
N SER A 121 -10.99 -33.07 -30.48
CA SER A 121 -11.18 -32.12 -31.57
C SER A 121 -10.22 -30.94 -31.40
N VAL A 122 -10.18 -30.05 -32.39
CA VAL A 122 -9.48 -28.77 -32.31
C VAL A 122 -10.47 -27.67 -32.62
N GLY A 123 -10.50 -26.61 -31.83
CA GLY A 123 -11.33 -25.44 -32.07
C GLY A 123 -10.56 -24.34 -32.78
N LEU A 124 -11.17 -23.74 -33.80
CA LEU A 124 -10.81 -22.46 -34.38
C LEU A 124 -11.44 -21.36 -33.52
N VAL A 125 -10.59 -20.64 -32.76
CA VAL A 125 -11.01 -19.75 -31.68
C VAL A 125 -10.26 -18.41 -31.69
N ASN A 126 -10.80 -17.41 -30.99
CA ASN A 126 -10.11 -16.16 -30.71
C ASN A 126 -9.41 -16.14 -29.33
N HIS A 127 -9.79 -17.05 -28.45
CA HIS A 127 -9.25 -17.17 -27.09
C HIS A 127 -8.83 -18.62 -26.80
N PRO A 128 -7.63 -19.05 -27.22
CA PRO A 128 -7.16 -20.41 -26.97
C PRO A 128 -6.81 -20.62 -25.49
N ASN A 129 -7.05 -21.83 -24.96
CA ASN A 129 -6.66 -22.15 -23.59
C ASN A 129 -5.15 -22.39 -23.45
N LEU A 130 -4.53 -22.97 -24.47
CA LEU A 130 -3.11 -23.31 -24.49
C LEU A 130 -2.37 -22.45 -25.50
N LEU A 131 -1.18 -21.98 -25.15
CA LEU A 131 -0.32 -21.16 -26.01
C LEU A 131 0.87 -21.96 -26.57
N LYS A 132 1.54 -21.44 -27.61
CA LYS A 132 2.64 -22.12 -28.34
C LYS A 132 3.76 -22.70 -27.49
N LYS A 133 4.00 -22.16 -26.30
CA LYS A 133 5.19 -22.47 -25.49
C LYS A 133 5.02 -23.82 -24.78
N SER A 134 5.29 -24.89 -25.51
CA SER A 134 5.93 -26.08 -24.95
C SER A 134 7.36 -25.68 -24.60
N LEU A 135 7.60 -25.43 -23.34
CA LEU A 135 8.92 -25.11 -22.86
C LEU A 135 9.59 -26.43 -22.60
N ASN A 136 10.36 -26.90 -23.58
CA ASN A 136 11.17 -28.08 -23.38
C ASN A 136 12.01 -27.88 -22.13
N SER A 137 11.78 -28.81 -21.23
CA SER A 137 12.33 -28.99 -19.90
C SER A 137 13.85 -29.12 -19.97
N LYS A 138 14.56 -27.98 -19.85
CA LYS A 138 15.88 -27.90 -19.20
C LYS A 138 16.34 -26.47 -18.95
N GLU A 139 15.98 -25.51 -19.78
CA GLU A 139 16.50 -24.14 -19.66
C GLU A 139 15.62 -23.20 -18.82
N GLU A 140 14.31 -23.46 -18.72
CA GLU A 140 13.41 -22.63 -17.89
C GLU A 140 13.41 -22.98 -16.40
N GLY A 141 13.91 -24.17 -16.02
CA GLY A 141 14.17 -24.46 -14.61
C GLY A 141 15.12 -23.41 -14.02
N GLU A 142 16.20 -23.09 -14.73
CA GLU A 142 17.15 -22.08 -14.26
C GLU A 142 16.62 -20.65 -14.38
N GLY A 143 15.91 -20.29 -15.47
CA GLY A 143 15.38 -18.94 -15.64
C GLY A 143 14.31 -18.60 -14.60
N MET A 144 13.36 -19.50 -14.39
CA MET A 144 12.26 -19.31 -13.45
C MET A 144 12.71 -19.53 -12.00
N GLN A 145 13.73 -20.37 -11.73
CA GLN A 145 14.38 -20.42 -10.42
C GLN A 145 15.19 -19.16 -10.14
N LYS A 146 15.98 -18.65 -11.09
CA LYS A 146 16.73 -17.39 -10.93
C LYS A 146 15.79 -16.21 -10.69
N GLU A 147 14.66 -16.15 -11.41
CA GLU A 147 13.66 -15.10 -11.19
C GLU A 147 12.95 -15.25 -9.84
N ASN A 148 12.57 -16.47 -9.43
CA ASN A 148 11.98 -16.70 -8.10
C ASN A 148 12.99 -16.45 -6.96
N GLU A 149 14.26 -16.81 -7.13
CA GLU A 149 15.31 -16.53 -6.16
C GLU A 149 15.58 -15.03 -6.05
N LYS A 150 15.62 -14.33 -7.18
CA LYS A 150 15.74 -12.86 -7.22
C LYS A 150 14.55 -12.19 -6.53
N LEU A 151 13.32 -12.59 -6.86
CA LEU A 151 12.11 -12.07 -6.23
C LEU A 151 12.07 -12.40 -4.72
N LYS A 152 12.57 -13.56 -4.31
CA LYS A 152 12.64 -13.95 -2.90
C LYS A 152 13.67 -13.14 -2.13
N GLN A 153 14.80 -12.85 -2.76
CA GLN A 153 15.84 -11.97 -2.22
C GLN A 153 15.34 -10.53 -2.10
N GLU A 154 14.71 -9.99 -3.15
CA GLU A 154 14.11 -8.65 -3.16
C GLU A 154 13.01 -8.52 -2.10
N ASN A 155 12.14 -9.54 -1.95
CA ASN A 155 11.13 -9.56 -0.89
C ASN A 155 11.75 -9.62 0.52
N LYS A 156 12.91 -10.26 0.68
CA LYS A 156 13.62 -10.30 1.96
C LYS A 156 14.25 -8.95 2.28
N GLU A 157 14.83 -8.29 1.28
CA GLU A 157 15.42 -6.96 1.40
C GLU A 157 14.34 -5.91 1.71
N LEU A 158 13.24 -5.89 0.97
CA LEU A 158 12.11 -4.98 1.22
C LEU A 158 11.51 -5.19 2.62
N LYS A 159 11.41 -6.44 3.10
CA LYS A 159 10.95 -6.70 4.48
C LYS A 159 11.91 -6.16 5.53
N ALA A 160 13.22 -6.27 5.30
CA ALA A 160 14.22 -5.72 6.20
C ALA A 160 14.19 -4.18 6.21
N GLU A 161 14.01 -3.57 5.04
CA GLU A 161 13.89 -2.10 4.90
C GLU A 161 12.62 -1.57 5.59
N ILE A 162 11.48 -2.24 5.43
CA ILE A 162 10.23 -1.90 6.13
C ILE A 162 10.42 -1.97 7.65
N GLU A 163 11.14 -2.98 8.15
CA GLU A 163 11.38 -3.12 9.58
C GLU A 163 12.32 -2.02 10.12
N GLN A 164 13.36 -1.66 9.36
CA GLN A 164 14.24 -0.54 9.70
C GLN A 164 13.47 0.79 9.73
N LEU A 165 12.66 1.08 8.70
CA LEU A 165 11.85 2.29 8.63
C LEU A 165 10.83 2.38 9.77
N LYS A 166 10.27 1.26 10.23
CA LYS A 166 9.39 1.24 11.41
C LYS A 166 10.14 1.65 12.68
N GLN A 167 11.31 1.05 12.91
CA GLN A 167 12.13 1.38 14.09
C GLN A 167 12.61 2.83 14.07
N GLU A 168 12.96 3.37 12.90
CA GLU A 168 13.33 4.77 12.73
C GLU A 168 12.13 5.70 13.03
N ASN A 169 10.95 5.38 12.51
CA ASN A 169 9.73 6.14 12.80
C ASN A 169 9.37 6.15 14.29
N GLU A 170 9.53 5.02 14.99
CA GLU A 170 9.32 4.96 16.44
C GLU A 170 10.29 5.88 17.21
N LYS A 171 11.57 5.89 16.81
CA LYS A 171 12.58 6.79 17.41
C LYS A 171 12.28 8.26 17.13
N LEU A 172 11.91 8.59 15.90
CA LEU A 172 11.51 9.95 15.54
C LEU A 172 10.28 10.39 16.35
N LEU A 173 9.30 9.51 16.52
CA LEU A 173 8.10 9.81 17.32
C LEU A 173 8.43 10.07 18.79
N SER A 174 9.37 9.33 19.38
CA SER A 174 9.84 9.63 20.75
C SER A 174 10.56 10.98 20.84
N SER A 175 11.42 11.29 19.87
CA SER A 175 12.17 12.56 19.86
C SER A 175 11.23 13.76 19.67
N VAL A 176 10.22 13.66 18.81
CA VAL A 176 9.19 14.68 18.63
C VAL A 176 8.44 14.95 19.95
N LYS A 177 8.05 13.90 20.68
CA LYS A 177 7.38 14.04 21.98
C LYS A 177 8.26 14.72 23.04
N GLU A 178 9.57 14.47 23.01
CA GLU A 178 10.51 15.13 23.91
C GLU A 178 10.65 16.61 23.58
N LEU A 179 10.80 16.94 22.29
CA LEU A 179 10.87 18.33 21.83
C LEU A 179 9.58 19.12 22.11
N GLU A 180 8.41 18.48 22.01
CA GLU A 180 7.13 19.11 22.38
C GLU A 180 7.08 19.47 23.86
N LYS A 181 7.52 18.57 24.74
CA LYS A 181 7.60 18.83 26.19
C LYS A 181 8.60 19.93 26.51
N GLU A 182 9.76 19.93 25.86
CA GLU A 182 10.78 20.96 26.04
C GLU A 182 10.26 22.34 25.60
N LYS A 183 9.58 22.40 24.45
CA LYS A 183 8.92 23.62 23.96
C LYS A 183 7.89 24.15 24.95
N GLU A 184 7.02 23.29 25.49
CA GLU A 184 6.03 23.68 26.50
C GLU A 184 6.69 24.25 27.77
N ALA A 185 7.77 23.62 28.24
CA ALA A 185 8.52 24.09 29.39
C ALA A 185 9.13 25.48 29.15
N ILE A 186 9.74 25.69 27.98
CA ILE A 186 10.32 26.98 27.57
C ILE A 186 9.25 28.07 27.50
N ILE A 187 8.08 27.78 26.91
CA ILE A 187 6.97 28.73 26.84
C ILE A 187 6.53 29.14 28.25
N LYS A 188 6.32 28.17 29.13
CA LYS A 188 5.91 28.42 30.52
C LYS A 188 6.92 29.25 31.30
N GLU A 189 8.22 28.97 31.10
CA GLU A 189 9.29 29.74 31.72
C GLU A 189 9.31 31.19 31.20
N TYR A 190 9.17 31.38 29.89
CA TYR A 190 9.11 32.69 29.26
C TYR A 190 7.91 33.51 29.77
N GLU A 191 6.73 32.90 29.84
CA GLU A 191 5.51 33.54 30.36
C GLU A 191 5.68 33.95 31.83
N SER A 192 6.26 33.10 32.67
CA SER A 192 6.53 33.42 34.08
C SER A 192 7.49 34.60 34.23
N LYS A 193 8.58 34.64 33.45
CA LYS A 193 9.52 35.77 33.42
C LYS A 193 8.85 37.06 32.95
N LEU A 194 8.00 36.97 31.92
CA LEU A 194 7.26 38.10 31.38
C LEU A 194 6.28 38.66 32.44
N THR A 195 5.50 37.80 33.10
CA THR A 195 4.62 38.17 34.21
C THR A 195 5.40 38.88 35.32
N SER A 196 6.51 38.28 35.80
CA SER A 196 7.34 38.87 36.87
C SER A 196 7.85 40.27 36.48
N THR A 197 8.27 40.45 35.24
CA THR A 197 8.78 41.73 34.73
C THR A 197 7.68 42.78 34.69
N LYS A 198 6.49 42.43 34.17
CA LYS A 198 5.34 43.35 34.10
C LYS A 198 4.88 43.77 35.50
N VAL A 199 4.79 42.83 36.43
CA VAL A 199 4.43 43.09 37.83
C VAL A 199 5.44 44.01 38.51
N LYS A 200 6.75 43.74 38.37
CA LYS A 200 7.81 44.61 38.89
C LYS A 200 7.74 46.03 38.31
N ASN A 201 7.53 46.16 37.01
CA ASN A 201 7.40 47.46 36.34
C ASN A 201 6.15 48.24 36.80
N ALA A 202 5.06 47.55 37.13
CA ALA A 202 3.86 48.18 37.68
C ALA A 202 4.10 48.68 39.11
N LEU A 203 4.80 47.90 39.94
CA LEU A 203 5.18 48.30 41.31
C LEU A 203 6.16 49.50 41.29
N MET A 204 7.23 49.42 40.50
CA MET A 204 8.22 50.50 40.39
C MET A 204 7.61 51.80 39.83
N GLY A 205 6.65 51.67 38.91
CA GLY A 205 5.93 52.81 38.36
C GLY A 205 4.82 53.36 39.25
N ASN A 206 4.67 52.88 40.49
CA ASN A 206 3.57 53.26 41.40
C ASN A 206 2.17 53.07 40.78
N ARG A 207 2.04 52.11 39.86
CA ARG A 207 0.77 51.76 39.19
C ARG A 207 0.03 50.62 39.89
N MET A 208 0.61 50.03 40.94
CA MET A 208 0.01 48.95 41.72
C MET A 208 0.53 48.98 43.16
N LEU A 209 -0.32 48.61 44.12
CA LEU A 209 0.08 48.43 45.53
C LEU A 209 0.82 47.10 45.75
N LYS A 210 1.81 47.09 46.66
CA LYS A 210 2.59 45.88 47.00
C LYS A 210 1.72 44.70 47.45
N LYS A 211 0.64 44.95 48.20
CA LYS A 211 -0.28 43.88 48.65
C LYS A 211 -0.93 43.09 47.51
N ARG A 212 -0.97 43.64 46.29
CA ARG A 212 -1.55 42.98 45.09
C ARG A 212 -0.51 42.24 44.25
N GLU A 213 0.77 42.31 44.63
CA GLU A 213 1.85 41.62 43.91
C GLU A 213 1.62 40.11 43.82
N GLU A 214 1.17 39.50 44.91
CA GLU A 214 0.93 38.06 44.97
C GLU A 214 -0.24 37.64 44.06
N GLU A 215 -1.29 38.45 43.99
CA GLU A 215 -2.45 38.21 43.13
C GLU A 215 -2.09 38.39 41.65
N ALA A 216 -1.36 39.46 41.31
CA ALA A 216 -0.87 39.70 39.97
C ALA A 216 0.08 38.59 39.50
N SER A 217 0.92 38.06 40.39
CA SER A 217 1.88 36.99 40.07
C SER A 217 1.22 35.65 39.76
N LYS A 218 -0.05 35.46 40.14
CA LYS A 218 -0.86 34.27 39.82
C LYS A 218 -1.55 34.37 38.46
N LEU A 219 -1.56 35.55 37.84
CA LEU A 219 -2.19 35.80 36.55
C LEU A 219 -1.17 35.75 35.40
N SER A 220 -1.66 35.49 34.19
CA SER A 220 -0.85 35.49 32.97
C SER A 220 -1.70 35.95 31.77
N GLY A 221 -1.04 36.26 30.66
CA GLY A 221 -1.70 36.69 29.42
C GLY A 221 -2.63 37.89 29.60
N GLU A 222 -3.81 37.82 28.97
CA GLU A 222 -4.82 38.89 28.97
C GLU A 222 -5.41 39.17 30.36
N ALA A 223 -5.50 38.14 31.22
CA ALA A 223 -5.99 38.30 32.58
C ALA A 223 -5.05 39.18 33.42
N LEU A 224 -3.73 38.98 33.26
CA LEU A 224 -2.73 39.84 33.90
C LEU A 224 -2.81 41.28 33.39
N GLU A 225 -2.93 41.47 32.07
CA GLU A 225 -3.02 42.81 31.48
C GLU A 225 -4.26 43.57 31.99
N SER A 226 -5.41 42.89 32.02
CA SER A 226 -6.66 43.46 32.53
C SER A 226 -6.54 43.85 34.00
N PHE A 227 -5.93 43.00 34.82
CA PHE A 227 -5.70 43.25 36.24
C PHE A 227 -4.75 44.43 36.48
N LEU A 228 -3.63 44.49 35.75
CA LEU A 228 -2.67 45.59 35.87
C LEU A 228 -3.26 46.92 35.38
N SER A 229 -4.08 46.90 34.33
CA SER A 229 -4.82 48.06 33.84
C SER A 229 -5.79 48.60 34.88
N MET A 230 -6.57 47.72 35.53
CA MET A 230 -7.47 48.08 36.62
C MET A 230 -6.71 48.69 37.80
N CYS A 231 -5.62 48.04 38.23
CA CYS A 231 -4.77 48.56 39.30
C CYS A 231 -4.20 49.95 38.97
N ALA A 232 -3.78 50.17 37.72
CA ALA A 232 -3.25 51.46 37.29
C ALA A 232 -4.33 52.55 37.26
N TYR A 233 -5.57 52.21 36.88
CA TYR A 233 -6.71 53.12 36.95
C TYR A 233 -7.04 53.50 38.40
N GLU A 234 -7.17 52.52 39.28
CA GLU A 234 -7.43 52.77 40.70
C GLU A 234 -6.31 53.58 41.35
N ALA A 235 -5.05 53.29 41.05
CA ALA A 235 -3.92 54.06 41.55
C ALA A 235 -4.03 55.54 41.14
N LYS A 236 -4.41 55.82 39.89
CA LYS A 236 -4.65 57.20 39.40
C LYS A 236 -5.84 57.88 40.09
N GLU A 237 -6.93 57.17 40.31
CA GLU A 237 -8.12 57.74 40.97
C GLU A 237 -7.89 57.99 42.47
N VAL A 238 -7.18 57.09 43.16
CA VAL A 238 -6.79 57.25 44.58
C VAL A 238 -5.76 58.38 44.76
N LEU A 239 -4.84 58.56 43.81
CA LEU A 239 -3.84 59.64 43.77
C LEU A 239 -4.44 61.05 43.57
N LYS A 240 -5.72 61.19 43.23
CA LYS A 240 -6.39 62.51 43.23
C LYS A 240 -6.70 63.03 44.65
N GLY A 241 -6.55 62.20 45.69
CA GLY A 241 -6.91 62.56 47.07
C GLY A 241 -5.81 62.43 48.14
N SER A 242 -4.73 61.67 47.90
CA SER A 242 -3.61 61.51 48.86
C SER A 242 -2.40 60.81 48.21
N ASP A 243 -1.18 61.08 48.71
CA ASP A 243 0.09 60.64 48.12
C ASP A 243 0.31 59.12 48.33
N LEU A 244 0.55 58.37 47.25
CA LEU A 244 0.62 56.89 47.28
C LEU A 244 1.80 56.37 48.13
N ALA A 245 2.84 57.18 48.32
CA ALA A 245 3.98 56.88 49.18
C ALA A 245 3.57 56.71 50.67
N ASP A 246 2.53 57.42 51.11
CA ASP A 246 2.05 57.37 52.49
C ASP A 246 1.26 56.08 52.77
N LEU A 247 0.51 55.59 51.78
CA LEU A 247 -0.19 54.30 51.86
C LEU A 247 0.77 53.10 51.85
N GLN A 248 1.93 53.22 51.21
CA GLN A 248 2.96 52.18 51.23
C GLN A 248 3.70 52.12 52.57
N LYS A 249 3.98 53.27 53.22
CA LYS A 249 4.59 53.35 54.55
C LYS A 249 3.69 52.80 55.67
N ASN A 250 2.38 53.03 55.61
CA ASN A 250 1.42 52.57 56.64
C ASN A 250 1.23 51.04 56.72
N SER A 251 1.83 50.26 55.81
CA SER A 251 1.81 48.79 55.93
C SER A 251 2.89 48.22 56.87
N THR A 252 3.84 49.03 57.34
CA THR A 252 4.99 48.55 58.15
C THR A 252 5.13 49.17 59.54
N GLN A 253 4.21 50.01 60.00
CA GLN A 253 4.21 50.49 61.39
C GLN A 253 2.84 50.37 62.03
N SER A 254 2.71 49.37 62.90
CA SER A 254 1.68 49.24 63.91
C SER A 254 1.81 50.38 64.94
N THR A 255 1.35 51.59 64.62
CA THR A 255 1.22 52.68 65.61
C THR A 255 -0.20 52.84 66.15
N ASP A 256 -1.17 52.09 65.59
CA ASP A 256 -2.55 52.14 66.08
C ASP A 256 -2.74 51.30 67.34
N LYS A 257 -1.96 50.23 67.55
CA LYS A 257 -2.04 49.42 68.78
C LYS A 257 -1.59 50.18 70.03
N GLU A 258 -0.54 50.98 69.95
CA GLU A 258 -0.02 51.76 71.08
C GLU A 258 -0.95 52.92 71.45
N LYS A 259 -1.54 53.59 70.45
CA LYS A 259 -2.53 54.65 70.68
C LYS A 259 -3.85 54.10 71.24
N ILE A 260 -4.28 52.92 70.78
CA ILE A 260 -5.45 52.23 71.32
C ILE A 260 -5.20 51.77 72.77
N ALA A 261 -4.02 51.22 73.07
CA ALA A 261 -3.65 50.80 74.42
C ALA A 261 -3.60 51.97 75.43
N GLN A 262 -3.05 53.12 75.03
CA GLN A 262 -3.07 54.35 75.84
C GLN A 262 -4.48 54.91 76.04
N SER A 263 -5.36 54.83 75.02
CA SER A 263 -6.76 55.27 75.15
C SER A 263 -7.62 54.36 76.02
N LEU A 264 -7.15 53.13 76.31
CA LEU A 264 -7.83 52.12 77.13
C LEU A 264 -7.23 52.00 78.55
N GLY A 265 -6.25 52.85 78.92
CA GLY A 265 -5.71 52.90 80.28
C GLY A 265 -4.89 51.68 80.70
N LEU A 266 -4.36 50.92 79.76
CA LEU A 266 -3.47 49.79 80.05
C LEU A 266 -2.03 50.31 80.14
N GLU A 267 -1.66 50.89 81.29
CA GLU A 267 -0.27 51.18 81.62
C GLU A 267 0.44 49.87 81.98
N ASN A 268 1.55 49.61 81.28
CA ASN A 268 2.67 48.70 81.60
C ASN A 268 2.38 47.62 82.66
N LEU A 269 2.22 46.39 82.18
CA LEU A 269 2.66 45.20 82.92
C LEU A 269 3.78 44.59 82.09
N ASP A 270 4.95 44.47 82.71
CA ASP A 270 6.23 44.01 82.15
C ASP A 270 6.13 42.77 81.24
#